data_AF-T1ARJ4-F1
#
_entry.id   AF-T1ARJ4-F1
#
_cell.length_a   1.000
_cell.length_b   1.000
_cell.length_c   1.000
_cell.angle_alpha   90.00
_cell.angle_beta   90.00
_cell.angle_gamma   90.00
#
_symmetry.space_group_name_H-M   'P 1'
#
loop_
_entity.id
_entity.type
_entity.pdbx_description
1 polymer ?
#
loop_
_entity_poly.entity_id
_entity_poly.type
_entity_poly.pdbx_seq_one_letter_code
_entity_poly.pdbx_strand_id
1 'polypeptide(L)'
;MSLRLVQIEIAAERCVAALVDEGHAHRLDGVASVYELATQAIASGLTLQEAVSRRSTGQRIELEGVRLLPPIDHPDPAHLYLTGTGLTHLGSAESRDKMHA
;
A
#
# COMPACT_ATOMS: atom_id res chain seq x y z
N MET A 1 0.71 -15.58 -8.41
CA MET A 1 0.33 -14.21 -8.81
C MET A 1 0.64 -13.26 -7.67
N SER A 2 1.13 -12.05 -7.93
CA SER A 2 1.40 -11.06 -6.89
C SER A 2 0.11 -10.33 -6.51
N LEU A 3 -0.12 -10.20 -5.19
CA LEU A 3 -1.18 -9.35 -4.66
C LEU A 3 -0.74 -7.88 -4.78
N ARG A 4 -1.57 -7.04 -5.39
CA ARG A 4 -1.35 -5.60 -5.52
C ARG A 4 -2.53 -4.87 -4.89
N LEU A 5 -2.25 -3.98 -3.94
CA LEU A 5 -3.24 -3.19 -3.21
C LEU A 5 -3.05 -1.70 -3.51
N VAL A 6 -4.14 -0.95 -3.48
CA VAL A 6 -4.14 0.50 -3.60
C VAL A 6 -5.04 1.11 -2.54
N GLN A 7 -4.61 2.22 -1.96
CA GLN A 7 -5.43 3.09 -1.12
C GLN A 7 -5.91 4.26 -1.98
N ILE A 8 -7.21 4.52 -1.98
CA ILE A 8 -7.81 5.60 -2.77
C ILE A 8 -8.87 6.33 -1.96
N GLU A 9 -9.22 7.53 -2.42
CA GLU A 9 -10.34 8.30 -1.92
C GLU A 9 -11.38 8.48 -3.04
N ILE A 10 -12.62 8.08 -2.77
CA ILE A 10 -13.78 8.20 -3.67
C ILE A 10 -14.86 8.96 -2.92
N ALA A 11 -15.34 10.07 -3.47
CA ALA A 11 -16.38 10.90 -2.83
C ALA A 11 -16.04 11.29 -1.37
N ALA A 12 -14.77 11.63 -1.10
CA ALA A 12 -14.21 11.92 0.23
C ALA A 12 -14.20 10.74 1.22
N GLU A 13 -14.52 9.52 0.78
CA GLU A 13 -14.36 8.30 1.56
C GLU A 13 -13.09 7.55 1.17
N ARG A 14 -12.32 7.14 2.18
CA ARG A 14 -11.14 6.31 1.98
C ARG A 14 -11.52 4.85 1.85
N CYS A 15 -10.91 4.14 0.91
CA CYS A 15 -11.05 2.70 0.78
C CYS A 15 -9.77 2.03 0.28
N VAL A 16 -9.70 0.72 0.48
CA VAL A 16 -8.66 -0.14 -0.08
C VAL A 16 -9.26 -0.97 -1.21
N ALA A 17 -8.50 -1.14 -2.29
CA ALA A 17 -8.89 -2.00 -3.39
C ALA A 17 -7.73 -2.93 -3.81
N ALA A 18 -8.07 -4.13 -4.30
CA ALA A 18 -7.12 -5.08 -4.86
C ALA A 18 -7.12 -4.96 -6.40
N LEU A 19 -5.96 -4.73 -7.01
CA LEU A 19 -5.86 -4.60 -8.46
C LEU A 19 -6.14 -5.94 -9.15
N VAL A 20 -6.99 -5.89 -10.17
CA VAL A 20 -7.27 -7.03 -11.05
C VAL A 20 -6.38 -6.96 -12.29
N ASP A 21 -6.28 -5.78 -12.89
CA ASP A 21 -5.47 -5.47 -14.07
C ASP A 21 -4.92 -4.02 -14.00
N GLU A 22 -4.42 -3.51 -15.12
CA GLU A 22 -4.00 -2.10 -15.24
C GLU A 22 -5.22 -1.22 -15.55
N GLY A 23 -5.81 -0.66 -14.49
CA GLY A 23 -6.93 0.29 -14.59
C GLY A 23 -8.11 -0.07 -13.68
N HIS A 24 -8.24 -1.34 -13.31
CA HIS A 24 -9.37 -1.80 -12.50
C HIS A 24 -8.94 -2.47 -11.21
N ALA A 25 -9.67 -2.15 -10.15
CA ALA A 25 -9.51 -2.77 -8.84
C ALA A 25 -10.85 -3.20 -8.24
N HIS A 26 -10.85 -4.19 -7.37
CA HIS A 26 -12.01 -4.59 -6.58
C HIS A 26 -11.95 -3.98 -5.18
N ARG A 27 -13.00 -3.28 -4.76
CA ARG A 27 -13.11 -2.71 -3.41
C ARG A 27 -13.07 -3.81 -2.35
N LEU A 28 -12.34 -3.54 -1.27
CA LEU A 28 -12.35 -4.36 -0.06
C LEU A 28 -13.28 -3.76 0.99
N ASP A 29 -14.13 -4.59 1.58
CA ASP A 29 -15.06 -4.19 2.64
C ASP A 29 -14.43 -4.22 4.04
N GLY A 30 -14.87 -3.27 4.87
CA GLY A 30 -14.55 -3.23 6.29
C GLY A 30 -13.11 -2.82 6.62
N VAL A 31 -12.41 -2.17 5.68
CA VAL A 31 -11.07 -1.60 5.88
C VAL A 31 -10.91 -0.28 5.12
N ALA A 32 -10.35 0.74 5.78
CA ALA A 32 -10.10 2.07 5.21
C ALA A 32 -8.62 2.32 4.86
N SER A 33 -7.71 1.44 5.29
CA SER A 33 -6.28 1.48 4.94
C SER A 33 -5.67 0.07 4.88
N VAL A 34 -4.55 -0.05 4.18
CA VAL A 34 -3.72 -1.26 4.12
C VAL A 34 -3.15 -1.59 5.50
N TYR A 35 -2.85 -0.57 6.31
CA TYR A 35 -2.44 -0.76 7.71
C TYR A 35 -3.54 -1.46 8.52
N GLU A 36 -4.79 -1.01 8.39
CA GLU A 36 -5.92 -1.64 9.07
C GLU A 36 -6.14 -3.08 8.59
N LEU A 37 -6.10 -3.31 7.27
CA LEU A 37 -6.17 -4.64 6.67
C LEU A 37 -5.11 -5.59 7.25
N ALA A 38 -3.85 -5.13 7.31
CA ALA A 38 -2.74 -5.92 7.84
C ALA A 38 -2.92 -6.21 9.33
N THR A 39 -3.31 -5.21 10.11
CA THR A 39 -3.55 -5.35 11.56
C THR A 39 -4.66 -6.35 11.86
N GLN A 40 -5.78 -6.26 11.13
CA GLN A 40 -6.89 -7.21 11.28
C GLN A 40 -6.52 -8.62 10.81
N ALA A 41 -5.71 -8.75 9.75
CA ALA A 41 -5.22 -10.04 9.28
C ALA A 41 -4.34 -10.72 10.34
N ILE A 42 -3.41 -9.98 10.94
CA ILE A 42 -2.57 -10.44 12.04
C ILE A 42 -3.43 -10.88 13.24
N ALA A 43 -4.37 -10.03 13.66
CA ALA A 43 -5.26 -10.34 14.78
C ALA A 43 -6.13 -11.59 14.55
N SER A 44 -6.45 -11.88 13.27
CA SER A 44 -7.26 -13.04 12.87
C SER A 44 -6.43 -14.28 12.50
N GLY A 45 -5.10 -14.21 12.57
CA GLY A 45 -4.22 -15.32 12.15
C GLY A 45 -4.29 -15.64 10.65
N LEU A 46 -4.61 -14.64 9.81
CA LEU A 46 -4.74 -14.79 8.37
C LEU A 46 -3.53 -14.21 7.63
N THR A 47 -3.23 -14.76 6.47
CA THR A 47 -2.37 -14.09 5.49
C THR A 47 -3.07 -12.88 4.90
N LEU A 48 -2.30 -11.92 4.36
CA LEU A 48 -2.87 -10.78 3.63
C LEU A 48 -3.72 -11.23 2.44
N GLN A 49 -3.33 -12.30 1.75
CA GLN A 49 -4.11 -12.83 0.63
C GLN A 49 -5.49 -13.34 1.09
N GLU A 50 -5.54 -14.11 2.18
CA GLU A 50 -6.82 -14.58 2.73
C GLU A 50 -7.69 -13.42 3.23
N ALA A 51 -7.10 -12.44 3.89
CA ALA A 51 -7.81 -11.25 4.36
C ALA A 51 -8.42 -10.45 3.21
N VAL A 52 -7.70 -10.29 2.09
CA VAL A 52 -8.21 -9.67 0.87
C VAL A 52 -9.33 -10.51 0.25
N SER A 53 -9.13 -11.82 0.10
CA SER A 53 -10.14 -12.72 -0.51
C SER A 53 -11.45 -12.71 0.26
N ARG A 54 -11.42 -12.61 1.60
CA ARG A 54 -12.62 -12.54 2.44
C ARG A 54 -13.37 -11.20 2.36
N ARG A 55 -12.68 -10.13 1.94
CA ARG A 55 -13.20 -8.75 1.91
C ARG A 55 -13.51 -8.26 0.50
N SER A 56 -13.04 -8.97 -0.53
CA SER A 56 -13.28 -8.61 -1.91
C SER A 56 -14.77 -8.70 -2.22
N THR A 57 -15.36 -7.56 -2.56
CA THR A 57 -16.80 -7.45 -2.89
C THR A 57 -17.11 -7.74 -4.34
N GLY A 58 -16.09 -7.75 -5.21
CA GLY A 58 -16.27 -7.70 -6.66
C GLY A 58 -16.76 -6.33 -7.17
N GLN A 59 -16.94 -5.34 -6.30
CA GLN A 59 -17.26 -3.98 -6.72
C GLN A 59 -16.07 -3.41 -7.48
N ARG A 60 -16.23 -3.27 -8.80
CA ARG A 60 -15.24 -2.70 -9.69
C ARG A 60 -15.08 -1.20 -9.44
N ILE A 61 -13.84 -0.77 -9.35
CA ILE A 61 -13.40 0.61 -9.29
C ILE A 61 -12.52 0.87 -10.50
N GLU A 62 -12.90 1.89 -11.28
CA GLU A 62 -12.07 2.50 -12.30
C GLU A 62 -11.05 3.40 -11.60
N LEU A 63 -9.75 3.17 -11.83
CA LEU A 63 -8.68 3.95 -11.19
C LEU A 63 -8.44 5.30 -11.89
N GLU A 64 -9.04 5.54 -13.05
CA GLU A 64 -8.96 6.82 -13.73
C GLU A 64 -9.73 7.89 -12.95
N GLY A 65 -9.05 9.00 -12.61
CA GLY A 65 -9.67 10.14 -11.93
C GLY A 65 -9.91 9.96 -10.42
N VAL A 66 -9.62 8.80 -9.83
CA VAL A 66 -9.65 8.65 -8.36
C VAL A 66 -8.43 9.28 -7.72
N ARG A 67 -8.59 9.80 -6.50
CA ARG A 67 -7.46 10.32 -5.74
C ARG A 67 -6.69 9.15 -5.12
N LEU A 68 -5.48 8.92 -5.60
CA LEU A 68 -4.56 7.95 -4.99
C LEU A 68 -4.05 8.48 -3.64
N LEU A 69 -3.97 7.58 -2.67
CA LEU A 69 -3.40 7.83 -1.35
C LEU A 69 -2.04 7.09 -1.23
N PRO A 70 -1.21 7.42 -0.23
CA PRO A 70 -0.01 6.63 0.05
C PRO A 70 -0.36 5.14 0.17
N PRO A 71 0.50 4.23 -0.33
CA PRO A 71 0.22 2.79 -0.30
C PRO A 71 0.16 2.21 1.12
N ILE A 72 0.75 2.92 2.08
CA ILE A 72 0.67 2.66 3.51
C ILE A 72 0.77 3.98 4.27
N ASP A 73 0.02 4.08 5.35
CA ASP A 73 0.07 5.16 6.33
C ASP A 73 -0.24 4.61 7.73
N HIS A 74 -0.12 5.46 8.76
CA HIS A 74 -0.42 5.10 10.15
C HIS A 74 -1.35 6.16 10.77
N PRO A 75 -2.35 5.77 11.59
CA PRO A 75 -3.24 6.74 12.25
C PRO A 75 -2.50 7.71 13.17
N ASP A 76 -1.40 7.25 13.77
CA ASP A 76 -0.41 8.10 14.45
C ASP A 76 0.83 8.30 13.56
N PRO A 77 1.05 9.49 12.99
CA PRO A 77 2.20 9.78 12.14
C PRO A 77 3.56 9.53 12.81
N ALA A 78 3.65 9.56 14.15
CA ALA A 78 4.90 9.30 14.86
C ALA A 78 5.43 7.87 14.68
N HIS A 79 4.57 6.95 14.25
CA HIS A 79 4.91 5.54 14.00
C HIS A 79 5.20 5.23 12.52
N LEU A 80 5.16 6.22 11.63
CA LEU A 80 5.48 6.06 10.21
C LEU A 80 6.85 6.67 9.90
N TYR A 81 7.85 5.81 9.71
CA TYR A 81 9.21 6.23 9.35
C TYR A 81 9.44 6.02 7.86
N LEU A 82 9.77 7.11 7.15
CA LEU A 82 10.29 7.04 5.80
C LEU A 82 11.81 7.21 5.84
N THR A 83 12.55 6.11 5.75
CA THR A 83 14.01 6.11 5.77
C THR A 83 14.55 5.72 4.40
N GLY A 84 15.54 6.46 3.90
CA GLY A 84 16.29 6.11 2.70
C GLY A 84 17.74 5.84 3.03
N THR A 85 18.38 4.92 2.30
CA THR A 85 19.83 4.73 2.36
C THR A 85 20.42 5.12 1.00
N GLY A 86 21.49 5.91 1.00
CA GLY A 86 22.04 6.54 -0.20
C GLY A 86 23.25 5.84 -0.80
N LEU A 87 23.55 4.58 -0.42
CA LEU A 87 24.76 3.86 -0.83
C LEU A 87 24.48 2.47 -1.42
N THR A 88 23.28 2.26 -1.93
CA THR A 88 22.85 0.97 -2.50
C THR A 88 23.18 0.83 -3.98
N HIS A 89 23.54 1.92 -4.66
CA HIS A 89 24.01 1.90 -6.04
C HIS A 89 25.53 2.10 -6.09
N LEU A 90 26.21 1.39 -7.00
CA LEU A 90 27.68 1.42 -7.11
C LEU A 90 28.22 2.87 -7.22
N GLY A 91 27.63 3.67 -8.11
CA GLY A 91 28.03 5.08 -8.30
C GLY A 91 27.77 5.98 -7.08
N SER A 92 26.84 5.62 -6.19
CA SER A 92 26.59 6.37 -4.95
C SER A 92 27.64 6.05 -3.87
N ALA A 93 28.17 4.83 -3.85
CA ALA A 93 29.28 4.44 -2.99
C ALA A 93 30.60 5.10 -3.43
N GLU A 94 30.91 5.06 -4.72
CA GLU A 94 32.14 5.65 -5.29
C GLU A 94 32.24 7.17 -5.09
N SER A 95 31.11 7.89 -5.22
CA SER A 95 31.10 9.35 -5.05
C SER A 95 31.40 9.77 -3.61
N ARG A 96 30.92 9.00 -2.62
CA ARG A 96 31.19 9.25 -1.20
C ARG A 96 32.64 8.94 -0.84
N ASP A 97 33.20 7.85 -1.37
CA ASP A 97 34.59 7.46 -1.16
C ASP A 97 35.55 8.56 -1.64
N LYS A 98 35.30 9.13 -2.84
CA LYS A 98 36.07 10.26 -3.38
C LYS A 98 36.00 11.55 -2.55
N MET A 99 34.96 11.77 -1.75
CA MET A 99 34.84 12.95 -0.89
C MET A 99 35.63 12.83 0.42
N HIS A 100 36.04 11.61 0.80
CA HIS A 100 36.72 11.31 2.06
C HIS A 100 38.13 10.71 1.87
N ALA A 101 38.63 10.64 0.64
CA ALA A 101 39.95 10.16 0.26
C ALA A 101 41.00 11.29 0.20
#